data_AF-A0A1H6FQW2-F1
#
_entry.id   AF-A0A1H6FQW2-F1
#
_cell.length_a   1.000
_cell.length_b   1.000
_cell.length_c   1.000
_cell.angle_alpha   90.00
_cell.angle_beta   90.00
_cell.angle_gamma   90.00
#
_symmetry.space_group_name_H-M   'P 1'
#
loop_
_entity.id
_entity.type
_entity.pdbx_description
1 polymer ?
#
loop_
_entity_poly.entity_id
_entity_poly.type
_entity_poly.pdbx_seq_one_letter_code
_entity_poly.pdbx_strand_id
1 'polypeptide(L)'
;MTIETTAPVPAYMARIRNQIRAAEAKADESLLAKLDVMSSILRARQVEDIPAPHVGQDAIIRMGRAIQSDISSANDMFRSHNALVDAKTLITGGPGHDDTWAFVEQAETVQAAA
;
A
#
# COMPACT_ATOMS: atom_id res chain seq x y z
N MET A 1 -16.82 -3.68 28.22
CA MET A 1 -16.37 -2.36 28.75
C MET A 1 -16.50 -1.39 27.59
N THR A 2 -17.47 -0.47 27.60
CA THR A 2 -17.68 0.47 26.48
C THR A 2 -16.46 1.37 26.38
N ILE A 3 -15.63 1.15 25.35
CA ILE A 3 -14.52 2.04 25.05
C ILE A 3 -15.15 3.33 24.49
N GLU A 4 -15.41 4.29 25.36
CA GLU A 4 -15.77 5.63 24.94
C GLU A 4 -14.58 6.23 24.19
N THR A 5 -14.70 6.35 22.86
CA THR A 5 -13.78 7.19 22.08
C THR A 5 -13.89 8.60 22.63
N THR A 6 -12.85 9.07 23.31
CA THR A 6 -12.88 10.30 24.11
C THR A 6 -12.89 11.56 23.26
N ALA A 7 -12.53 11.46 21.97
CA ALA A 7 -12.61 12.56 21.01
C ALA A 7 -12.98 12.08 19.59
N PRO A 8 -13.78 12.85 18.83
CA PRO A 8 -14.08 12.54 17.43
C PRO A 8 -12.84 12.67 16.55
N VAL A 9 -12.70 11.79 15.54
CA VAL A 9 -11.62 11.88 14.55
C VAL A 9 -11.74 13.21 13.79
N PRO A 10 -10.67 14.03 13.73
CA PRO A 10 -10.70 15.25 12.93
C PRO A 10 -10.96 14.97 11.45
N ALA A 11 -11.88 15.71 10.83
CA ALA A 11 -12.31 15.48 9.44
C ALA A 11 -11.16 15.49 8.41
N TYR A 12 -10.12 16.30 8.64
CA TYR A 12 -8.96 16.34 7.76
C TYR A 12 -8.15 15.03 7.81
N MET A 13 -8.07 14.35 8.96
CA MET A 13 -7.33 13.09 9.09
C MET A 13 -8.01 11.97 8.30
N ALA A 14 -9.34 11.87 8.40
CA ALA A 14 -10.12 10.93 7.62
C ALA A 14 -9.94 11.17 6.11
N ARG A 15 -9.99 12.44 5.68
CA ARG A 15 -9.77 12.82 4.28
C ARG A 15 -8.36 12.44 3.80
N ILE A 16 -7.31 12.78 4.55
CA ILE A 16 -5.92 12.49 4.18
C ILE A 16 -5.69 10.98 4.13
N ARG A 17 -6.22 10.21 5.09
CA ARG A 17 -6.11 8.74 5.06
C ARG A 17 -6.74 8.15 3.80
N ASN A 18 -7.92 8.63 3.41
CA ASN A 18 -8.56 8.18 2.17
C ASN A 18 -7.76 8.55 0.92
N GLN A 19 -7.13 9.73 0.90
CA GLN A 19 -6.23 10.14 -0.18
C GLN A 19 -4.99 9.24 -0.26
N ILE A 20 -4.40 8.87 0.88
CA ILE A 20 -3.24 7.97 0.93
C ILE A 20 -3.63 6.57 0.45
N ARG A 21 -4.77 6.01 0.89
CA ARG A 21 -5.26 4.72 0.36
C ARG A 21 -5.45 4.72 -1.15
N ALA A 22 -6.00 5.81 -1.70
CA ALA A 22 -6.15 5.96 -3.14
C ALA A 22 -4.79 6.08 -3.85
N ALA A 23 -3.80 6.69 -3.21
CA ALA A 23 -2.44 6.77 -3.74
C ALA A 23 -1.71 5.41 -3.66
N GLU A 24 -1.91 4.63 -2.60
CA GLU A 24 -1.42 3.25 -2.45
C GLU A 24 -1.91 2.37 -3.60
N ALA A 25 -3.22 2.34 -3.86
CA ALA A 25 -3.79 1.56 -4.96
C ALA A 25 -3.20 1.95 -6.33
N LYS A 26 -3.00 3.24 -6.59
CA LYS A 26 -2.39 3.73 -7.84
C LYS A 26 -0.90 3.39 -7.93
N ALA A 27 -0.19 3.36 -6.81
CA ALA A 27 1.21 2.95 -6.80
C ALA A 27 1.34 1.47 -7.16
N ASP A 28 0.43 0.61 -6.66
CA ASP A 28 0.38 -0.81 -7.01
C ASP A 28 0.07 -1.02 -8.49
N GLU A 29 -0.93 -0.31 -9.04
CA GLU A 29 -1.25 -0.35 -10.48
C GLU A 29 -0.05 0.06 -11.35
N SER A 30 0.66 1.12 -10.95
CA SER A 30 1.87 1.61 -11.63
C SER A 30 3.01 0.59 -11.59
N LEU A 31 3.21 -0.08 -10.45
CA LEU A 31 4.22 -1.13 -10.27
C LEU A 31 3.93 -2.32 -11.20
N LEU A 32 2.67 -2.78 -11.24
CA LEU A 32 2.24 -3.87 -12.12
C LEU A 32 2.47 -3.52 -13.60
N ALA A 33 2.06 -2.32 -14.04
CA ALA A 33 2.25 -1.88 -15.41
C ALA A 33 3.74 -1.85 -15.82
N LYS A 34 4.64 -1.45 -14.91
CA LYS A 34 6.09 -1.46 -15.15
C LYS A 34 6.65 -2.88 -15.25
N LEU A 35 6.16 -3.81 -14.43
CA LEU A 35 6.52 -5.23 -14.50
C LEU A 35 6.06 -5.85 -15.82
N ASP A 36 4.88 -5.49 -16.33
CA ASP A 36 4.38 -5.94 -17.63
C ASP A 36 5.25 -5.46 -18.79
N VAL A 37 5.71 -4.20 -18.74
CA VAL A 37 6.66 -3.67 -19.72
C VAL A 37 7.99 -4.43 -19.66
N MET A 38 8.54 -4.64 -18.46
CA MET A 38 9.79 -5.37 -18.28
C MET A 38 9.68 -6.82 -18.80
N SER A 39 8.56 -7.49 -18.52
CA SER A 39 8.22 -8.81 -19.04
C SER A 39 8.14 -8.83 -20.57
N SER A 40 7.53 -7.81 -21.17
CA SER A 40 7.42 -7.68 -22.63
C SER A 40 8.80 -7.52 -23.29
N ILE A 41 9.70 -6.73 -22.70
CA ILE A 41 11.08 -6.58 -23.21
C ILE A 41 11.82 -7.92 -23.12
N LEU A 42 11.67 -8.67 -22.02
CA LEU A 42 12.30 -9.98 -21.86
C LEU A 42 11.79 -10.99 -22.88
N ARG A 43 10.47 -10.98 -23.17
CA ARG A 43 9.85 -11.84 -24.18
C ARG A 43 10.33 -11.49 -25.58
N ALA A 44 10.31 -10.22 -25.96
CA ALA A 44 10.79 -9.77 -27.27
C ALA A 44 12.21 -10.30 -27.56
N ARG A 45 13.11 -10.25 -26.56
CA ARG A 45 14.48 -10.80 -26.67
C ARG A 45 14.57 -12.31 -26.94
N GLN A 46 13.54 -13.08 -26.61
CA GLN A 46 13.53 -14.53 -26.77
C GLN A 46 12.93 -14.97 -28.12
N VAL A 47 11.93 -14.25 -28.62
CA VAL A 47 11.14 -14.66 -29.79
C VAL A 47 11.41 -13.84 -31.05
N GLU A 48 11.89 -12.60 -30.92
CA GLU A 48 12.17 -11.76 -32.08
C GLU A 48 13.62 -11.98 -32.55
N ASP A 49 13.81 -11.92 -33.87
CA ASP A 49 15.15 -11.95 -34.49
C ASP A 49 15.81 -10.58 -34.30
N ILE A 50 16.12 -10.26 -33.05
CA ILE A 50 16.69 -8.97 -32.67
C ILE A 50 18.15 -8.95 -33.15
N PRO A 51 18.57 -7.94 -33.95
CA PRO A 51 19.91 -7.90 -34.55
C PRO A 51 21.08 -7.92 -33.56
N ALA A 52 20.81 -7.79 -32.25
CA ALA A 52 21.82 -7.75 -31.20
C ALA A 52 21.23 -8.18 -29.83
N PRO A 53 21.78 -9.21 -29.15
CA PRO A 53 21.29 -9.71 -27.85
C PRO A 53 21.28 -8.68 -26.70
N HIS A 54 22.02 -7.59 -26.87
CA HIS A 54 22.18 -6.48 -25.92
C HIS A 54 21.13 -5.37 -26.12
N VAL A 55 20.42 -5.37 -27.25
CA VAL A 55 19.28 -4.47 -27.49
C VAL A 55 18.17 -4.88 -26.52
N GLY A 56 17.83 -3.95 -25.62
CA GLY A 56 16.87 -4.18 -24.52
C GLY A 56 17.52 -4.43 -23.16
N GLN A 57 18.81 -4.76 -23.06
CA GLN A 57 19.48 -4.95 -21.75
C GLN A 57 19.52 -3.64 -20.95
N ASP A 58 19.86 -2.53 -21.60
CA ASP A 58 19.84 -1.20 -20.97
C ASP A 58 18.43 -0.79 -20.53
N ALA A 59 17.41 -1.13 -21.33
CA ALA A 59 16.02 -0.86 -20.99
C ALA A 59 15.60 -1.68 -19.75
N ILE A 60 15.97 -2.96 -19.68
CA ILE A 60 15.73 -3.82 -18.51
C ILE A 60 16.41 -3.26 -17.26
N ILE A 61 17.68 -2.85 -17.35
CA ILE A 61 18.41 -2.27 -16.21
C ILE A 61 17.75 -0.98 -15.73
N ARG A 62 17.34 -0.10 -16.66
CA ARG A 62 16.63 1.14 -16.32
C ARG A 62 15.27 0.87 -15.69
N MET A 63 14.51 -0.09 -16.22
CA MET A 63 13.22 -0.51 -15.65
C MET A 63 13.40 -1.11 -14.25
N GLY A 64 14.40 -1.97 -14.05
CA GLY A 64 14.71 -2.53 -12.74
C GLY A 64 15.03 -1.46 -11.69
N ARG A 65 15.77 -0.42 -12.06
CA ARG A 65 16.03 0.73 -11.17
C ARG A 65 14.77 1.53 -10.87
N ALA A 66 13.91 1.75 -11.86
CA ALA A 66 12.63 2.44 -11.65
C ALA A 66 11.73 1.68 -10.66
N ILE A 67 11.58 0.36 -10.85
CA ILE A 67 10.81 -0.51 -9.97
C ILE A 67 11.35 -0.49 -8.53
N GLN A 68 12.68 -0.58 -8.36
CA GLN A 68 13.29 -0.48 -7.03
C GLN A 68 12.99 0.87 -6.35
N SER A 69 13.04 1.96 -7.11
CA SER A 69 12.71 3.30 -6.61
C SER A 69 11.23 3.43 -6.23
N ASP A 70 10.32 2.82 -7.00
CA ASP A 70 8.89 2.82 -6.69
C ASP A 70 8.59 2.04 -5.41
N ILE A 71 9.21 0.88 -5.22
CA ILE A 71 9.04 0.07 -4.00
C ILE A 71 9.48 0.87 -2.77
N SER A 72 10.63 1.54 -2.84
CA SER A 72 11.10 2.41 -1.76
C SER A 72 10.12 3.55 -1.48
N SER A 73 9.59 4.18 -2.53
CA SER A 73 8.63 5.28 -2.41
C SER A 73 7.28 4.82 -1.83
N ALA A 74 6.81 3.63 -2.23
CA ALA A 74 5.61 3.00 -1.71
C ALA A 74 5.76 2.68 -0.21
N ASN A 75 6.94 2.19 0.21
CA ASN A 75 7.24 1.95 1.62
C ASN A 75 7.11 3.23 2.47
N ASP A 76 7.61 4.37 1.99
CA ASP A 76 7.49 5.65 2.70
C ASP A 76 6.04 6.15 2.77
N MET A 77 5.24 5.85 1.74
CA MET A 77 3.80 6.12 1.74
C MET A 77 3.06 5.26 2.77
N PHE A 78 3.33 3.95 2.84
CA PHE A 78 2.75 3.07 3.87
C PHE A 78 3.15 3.48 5.29
N ARG A 79 4.40 3.92 5.48
CA ARG A 79 4.85 4.48 6.78
C ARG A 79 4.07 5.73 7.15
N SER A 80 3.80 6.60 6.18
CA SER A 80 3.00 7.82 6.39
C SER A 80 1.54 7.50 6.72
N HIS A 81 0.96 6.46 6.09
CA HIS A 81 -0.36 5.93 6.45
C HIS A 81 -0.38 5.45 7.91
N ASN A 82 0.59 4.62 8.30
CA ASN A 82 0.68 4.09 9.67
C ASN A 82 0.84 5.21 10.71
N ALA A 83 1.62 6.25 10.43
CA ALA A 83 1.74 7.40 11.32
C ALA A 83 0.38 8.11 11.56
N LEU A 84 -0.48 8.18 10.55
CA LEU A 84 -1.83 8.76 10.70
C LEU A 84 -2.82 7.83 11.41
N VAL A 85 -2.61 6.52 11.31
CA VAL A 85 -3.33 5.50 12.07
C VAL A 85 -2.96 5.62 13.55
N ASP A 86 -1.67 5.71 13.88
CA ASP A 86 -1.17 5.89 15.24
C ASP A 86 -1.63 7.22 15.85
N ALA A 87 -1.57 8.30 15.07
CA ALA A 87 -2.09 9.60 15.51
C ALA A 87 -3.58 9.56 15.82
N LYS A 88 -4.39 8.82 15.04
CA LYS A 88 -5.82 8.64 15.35
C LYS A 88 -5.99 7.92 16.68
N THR A 89 -5.24 6.84 16.92
CA THR A 89 -5.28 6.09 18.17
C THR A 89 -5.00 7.00 19.37
N LEU A 90 -3.93 7.80 19.28
CA LEU A 90 -3.54 8.74 20.32
C LEU A 90 -4.61 9.82 20.58
N ILE A 91 -5.24 10.34 19.53
CA ILE A 91 -6.24 11.41 19.64
C ILE A 91 -7.56 10.90 20.18
N THR A 92 -8.02 9.75 19.70
CA THR A 92 -9.39 9.27 19.93
C THR A 92 -9.51 8.22 21.04
N GLY A 93 -8.40 7.60 21.45
CA GLY A 93 -8.39 6.45 22.34
C GLY A 93 -8.96 5.17 21.71
N GLY A 94 -9.46 5.24 20.48
CA GLY A 94 -9.93 4.09 19.71
C GLY A 94 -8.79 3.38 18.96
N PRO A 95 -9.01 2.17 18.42
CA PRO A 95 -8.04 1.43 17.64
C PRO A 95 -7.68 2.17 16.36
N GLY A 96 -6.44 1.94 15.92
CA GLY A 96 -5.88 2.60 14.75
C GLY A 96 -6.69 2.33 13.48
N HIS A 97 -6.96 1.05 13.18
CA HIS A 97 -7.73 0.67 12.01
C HIS A 97 -9.20 0.41 12.37
N ASP A 98 -10.10 0.87 11.51
CA ASP A 98 -11.55 0.83 11.79
C ASP A 98 -12.10 -0.60 11.84
N ASP A 99 -11.49 -1.54 11.09
CA ASP A 99 -11.85 -2.97 11.14
C ASP A 99 -11.41 -3.68 12.44
N THR A 100 -10.51 -3.08 13.21
CA THR A 100 -10.01 -3.69 14.45
C THR A 100 -11.14 -3.81 15.46
N TRP A 101 -12.10 -2.88 15.42
CA TRP A 101 -13.34 -2.97 16.19
C TRP A 101 -14.18 -4.19 15.85
N ALA A 102 -14.28 -4.56 14.56
CA ALA A 102 -15.07 -5.71 14.13
C ALA A 102 -14.52 -7.02 14.71
N PHE A 103 -13.20 -7.11 14.92
CA PHE A 103 -12.57 -8.26 15.57
C PHE A 103 -12.75 -8.24 17.10
N VAL A 104 -12.73 -7.07 17.74
CA VAL A 104 -12.98 -6.95 19.19
C VAL A 104 -14.41 -7.32 19.53
N GLU A 105 -15.40 -6.85 18.76
CA GLU A 105 -16.82 -7.20 18.94
C GLU A 105 -17.06 -8.70 18.70
N GLN A 106 -16.39 -9.31 17.72
CA GLN A 106 -16.44 -10.76 17.51
C GLN A 106 -15.79 -11.55 18.66
N ALA A 107 -14.69 -11.06 19.23
CA ALA A 107 -14.03 -11.73 20.36
C ALA A 107 -14.90 -11.67 21.63
N GLU A 108 -15.51 -10.53 21.93
CA GLU A 108 -16.41 -10.37 23.09
C GLU A 108 -17.66 -11.24 22.97
N THR A 109 -18.25 -11.35 21.77
CA THR A 109 -19.42 -12.21 21.52
C THR A 109 -19.10 -13.70 21.65
N VAL A 110 -17.92 -14.14 21.19
CA VAL A 110 -17.46 -15.53 21.37
C VAL A 110 -17.18 -15.84 22.83
N GLN A 111 -16.59 -14.90 23.59
CA GLN A 111 -16.29 -15.09 25.00
C GLN A 111 -17.53 -15.07 25.91
N ALA A 112 -18.58 -14.33 25.52
CA ALA A 112 -19.86 -14.31 26.23
C ALA A 112 -20.73 -15.56 25.97
N ALA A 113 -20.41 -16.36 24.94
CA ALA A 113 -21.12 -17.57 24.55
C ALA A 113 -20.46 -18.87 25.08
N ALA A 114 -19.34 -18.77 25.79
CA ALA A 114 -18.60 -19.87 26.43
C ALA A 114 -18.82 -19.88 27.96
#